data_AF-A0AAW9J521-F1
#
_entry.id   AF-A0AAW9J521-F1
#
_cell.length_a   1.000
_cell.length_b   1.000
_cell.length_c   1.000
_cell.angle_alpha   90.00
_cell.angle_beta   90.00
_cell.angle_gamma   90.00
#
_symmetry.space_group_name_H-M   'P 1'
#
loop_
_entity.id
_entity.type
_entity.pdbx_description
1 polymer ?
#
loop_
_entity_poly.entity_id
_entity_poly.type
_entity_poly.pdbx_seq_one_letter_code
_entity_poly.pdbx_strand_id
1 'polypeptide(L)'
;AVDEMEKKLNIELMTSIKIGLYVHLSCLLERLITKTHITTYDCIEKFKEENKEFIEIVRESLTEVEKYFSVEIPVEEIGYIFDYIKSNK
;
A
#
# COMPACT_ATOMS: atom_id res chain seq x y z
N ALA A 1 10.27 0.36 -3.04
CA ALA A 1 8.88 0.25 -2.56
C ALA A 1 8.28 -1.10 -2.92
N VAL A 2 7.77 -1.33 -4.14
CA VAL A 2 7.10 -2.61 -4.49
C VAL A 2 8.06 -3.80 -4.48
N ASP A 3 9.27 -3.66 -5.00
CA ASP A 3 10.29 -4.73 -4.94
C ASP A 3 10.77 -5.02 -3.51
N GLU A 4 10.69 -4.04 -2.61
CA GLU A 4 11.00 -4.25 -1.18
C GLU A 4 9.87 -4.99 -0.47
N MET A 5 8.61 -4.65 -0.76
CA MET A 5 7.45 -5.38 -0.29
C MET A 5 7.47 -6.84 -0.76
N GLU A 6 7.77 -7.09 -2.04
CA GLU A 6 7.87 -8.44 -2.61
C GLU A 6 8.88 -9.30 -1.84
N LYS A 7 10.07 -8.75 -1.56
CA LYS A 7 11.13 -9.41 -0.78
C LYS A 7 10.73 -9.63 0.68
N LYS A 8 10.18 -8.62 1.35
CA LYS A 8 9.84 -8.70 2.78
C LYS A 8 8.63 -9.59 3.06
N LEU A 9 7.66 -9.62 2.15
CA LEU A 9 6.49 -10.49 2.22
C LEU A 9 6.78 -11.92 1.74
N ASN A 10 7.96 -12.16 1.15
CA ASN A 10 8.36 -13.43 0.57
C ASN A 10 7.31 -13.99 -0.42
N ILE A 11 6.79 -13.10 -1.27
CA ILE A 11 5.83 -13.42 -2.34
C ILE A 11 6.48 -13.15 -3.70
N GLU A 12 6.03 -13.83 -4.75
CA GLU A 12 6.43 -13.52 -6.12
C GLU A 12 5.25 -12.85 -6.83
N LEU A 13 5.40 -11.58 -7.19
CA LEU A 13 4.35 -10.83 -7.89
C LEU A 13 4.59 -10.91 -9.40
N MET A 14 3.53 -11.21 -10.16
CA MET A 14 3.59 -11.11 -11.62
C MET A 14 3.93 -9.68 -12.05
N THR A 15 4.69 -9.54 -13.14
CA THR A 15 5.09 -8.23 -13.69
C THR A 15 3.90 -7.30 -13.95
N SER A 16 2.76 -7.84 -14.38
CA SER A 16 1.51 -7.10 -14.57
C SER A 16 0.98 -6.48 -13.27
N ILE A 17 1.04 -7.23 -12.15
CA ILE A 17 0.62 -6.77 -10.82
C ILE A 17 1.57 -5.67 -10.33
N LYS A 18 2.89 -5.86 -10.52
CA LYS A 18 3.89 -4.84 -10.16
C LYS A 18 3.64 -3.51 -10.87
N ILE A 19 3.45 -3.56 -12.19
CA ILE A 19 3.16 -2.35 -12.98
C ILE A 19 1.88 -1.67 -12.47
N GLY A 20 0.82 -2.45 -12.23
CA GLY A 20 -0.44 -1.91 -11.69
C GLY A 20 -0.28 -1.28 -10.31
N LEU A 21 0.47 -1.91 -9.40
CA LEU A 21 0.80 -1.36 -8.07
C LEU A 21 1.59 -0.05 -8.16
N TYR A 22 2.58 0.02 -9.06
CA TYR A 22 3.35 1.25 -9.27
C TYR A 22 2.48 2.40 -9.76
N VAL A 23 1.55 2.14 -10.68
CA VAL A 23 0.57 3.13 -11.15
C VAL A 23 -0.39 3.53 -10.02
N HIS A 24 -0.90 2.57 -9.25
CA HIS A 24 -1.77 2.85 -8.11
C HIS A 24 -1.08 3.69 -7.03
N LEU A 25 0.15 3.35 -6.66
CA LEU A 25 0.95 4.15 -5.73
C LEU A 25 1.19 5.56 -6.27
N SER A 26 1.46 5.71 -7.57
CA SER A 26 1.64 7.04 -8.18
C SER A 26 0.38 7.89 -8.09
N CYS A 27 -0.78 7.32 -8.42
CA CYS A 27 -2.08 8.00 -8.27
C CYS A 27 -2.42 8.29 -6.79
N LEU A 28 -2.06 7.39 -5.87
CA LEU A 28 -2.24 7.60 -4.44
C LEU A 28 -1.41 8.77 -3.95
N LEU A 29 -0.13 8.82 -4.31
CA LEU A 29 0.76 9.92 -3.94
C LEU A 29 0.24 11.25 -4.44
N GLU A 30 -0.22 11.32 -5.69
CA GLU A 30 -0.87 12.52 -6.24
C GLU A 30 -2.07 12.96 -5.40
N ARG A 31 -2.95 12.02 -5.01
CA ARG A 31 -4.10 12.31 -4.13
C ARG A 31 -3.70 12.79 -2.74
N LEU A 32 -2.67 12.19 -2.15
CA LEU A 32 -2.16 12.59 -0.83
C LEU A 32 -1.52 13.98 -0.87
N ILE A 33 -0.73 14.27 -1.90
CA ILE A 33 -0.11 15.60 -2.12
C ILE A 33 -1.18 16.68 -2.32
N THR A 34 -2.23 16.37 -3.07
CA THR A 34 -3.32 17.33 -3.36
C THR A 34 -4.35 17.46 -2.23
N LYS A 35 -4.21 16.69 -1.14
CA LYS A 35 -5.10 16.70 0.05
C LYS A 35 -6.59 16.51 -0.26
N THR A 36 -6.91 15.82 -1.35
CA THR A 36 -8.29 15.54 -1.79
C THR A 36 -8.86 14.24 -1.21
N HIS A 37 -8.21 13.72 -0.18
CA HIS A 37 -8.43 12.37 0.33
C HIS A 37 -9.70 12.24 1.17
N ILE A 38 -10.60 11.37 0.72
CA ILE A 38 -11.68 10.79 1.53
C ILE A 38 -11.39 9.30 1.57
N THR A 39 -11.23 8.73 2.76
CA THR A 39 -10.81 7.34 2.86
C THR A 39 -11.57 6.62 3.94
N THR A 40 -12.63 5.99 3.48
CA THR A 40 -13.31 4.93 4.20
C THR A 40 -12.83 3.63 3.60
N TYR A 41 -12.16 2.81 4.42
CA TYR A 41 -11.89 1.41 4.12
C TYR A 41 -12.79 0.57 5.02
N ASP A 42 -13.66 -0.23 4.40
CA ASP A 42 -14.61 -1.06 5.13
C ASP A 42 -13.88 -2.07 6.02
N CYS A 43 -14.38 -2.28 7.24
CA CYS A 43 -13.82 -3.21 8.21
C CYS A 43 -12.34 -2.99 8.59
N ILE A 44 -11.86 -1.73 8.58
CA ILE A 44 -10.46 -1.41 8.89
C ILE A 44 -9.97 -1.96 10.25
N GLU A 45 -10.81 -2.02 11.26
CA GLU A 45 -10.41 -2.56 12.57
C GLU A 45 -10.06 -4.04 12.47
N LYS A 46 -10.90 -4.82 11.78
CA LYS A 46 -10.64 -6.24 11.52
C LYS A 46 -9.39 -6.43 10.67
N PHE A 47 -9.22 -5.62 9.62
CA PHE A 47 -8.01 -5.66 8.79
C PHE A 47 -6.74 -5.40 9.62
N LYS A 48 -6.77 -4.38 10.49
CA LYS A 48 -5.68 -4.04 11.41
C LYS A 48 -5.37 -5.18 12.37
N GLU A 49 -6.36 -5.91 12.86
CA GLU A 49 -6.12 -7.05 13.75
C GLU A 49 -5.53 -8.26 13.02
N GLU A 50 -6.10 -8.62 11.86
CA GLU A 50 -5.73 -9.83 11.13
C GLU A 50 -4.43 -9.69 10.32
N ASN A 51 -4.04 -8.46 9.93
CA ASN A 51 -2.96 -8.23 8.97
C ASN A 51 -1.85 -7.31 9.51
N LYS A 52 -1.62 -7.30 10.83
CA LYS A 52 -0.58 -6.44 11.46
C LYS A 52 0.79 -6.56 10.80
N GLU A 53 1.26 -7.78 10.58
CA GLU A 53 2.58 -8.03 9.98
C GLU A 53 2.67 -7.45 8.56
N PHE A 54 1.63 -7.63 7.75
CA PHE A 54 1.56 -7.06 6.40
C PHE A 54 1.59 -5.54 6.45
N ILE A 55 0.79 -4.93 7.35
CA ILE A 55 0.73 -3.48 7.51
C ILE A 55 2.11 -2.92 7.85
N GLU A 56 2.80 -3.50 8.83
CA GLU A 56 4.14 -3.04 9.22
C GLU A 56 5.14 -3.17 8.06
N ILE A 57 5.14 -4.28 7.34
CA ILE A 57 6.03 -4.49 6.19
C ILE A 57 5.79 -3.45 5.09
N VAL A 58 4.52 -3.18 4.76
CA VAL A 58 4.16 -2.18 3.75
C VAL A 58 4.58 -0.79 4.20
N ARG A 59 4.32 -0.46 5.46
CA ARG A 59 4.64 0.85 6.04
C ARG A 59 6.14 1.11 6.06
N GLU A 60 6.93 0.12 6.46
CA GLU A 60 8.39 0.20 6.36
C GLU A 60 8.87 0.36 4.91
N SER A 61 8.26 -0.36 3.97
CA SER A 61 8.63 -0.32 2.55
C SER A 61 8.27 1.00 1.85
N LEU A 62 7.33 1.75 2.43
CA LEU A 62 6.86 3.04 1.92
C LEU A 62 7.40 4.23 2.72
N THR A 63 8.10 4.00 3.83
CA THR A 63 8.65 5.07 4.69
C THR A 63 9.51 6.07 3.91
N GLU A 64 10.35 5.60 3.00
CA GLU A 64 11.19 6.48 2.18
C GLU A 64 10.38 7.30 1.16
N VAL A 65 9.27 6.74 0.68
CA VAL A 65 8.33 7.42 -0.22
C VAL A 65 7.57 8.51 0.54
N GLU A 66 7.05 8.19 1.72
CA GLU A 66 6.38 9.13 2.63
C GLU A 66 7.28 10.32 2.95
N LYS A 67 8.54 10.08 3.31
CA LYS A 67 9.53 11.14 3.56
C LYS A 67 9.80 11.98 2.32
N TYR A 68 10.02 11.35 1.16
CA TYR A 68 10.35 12.05 -0.07
C TYR A 68 9.24 13.02 -0.51
N PHE A 69 7.98 12.57 -0.42
CA PHE A 69 6.83 13.38 -0.80
C PHE A 69 6.24 14.20 0.36
N SER A 70 6.78 14.04 1.59
CA SER A 70 6.23 14.64 2.81
C SER A 70 4.73 14.36 3.00
N VAL A 71 4.35 13.12 2.77
CA VAL A 71 2.98 12.60 2.91
C VAL A 71 2.94 11.48 3.93
N GLU A 72 1.76 11.21 4.49
CA GLU A 72 1.48 10.02 5.30
C GLU A 72 0.49 9.14 4.53
N ILE A 73 0.79 7.85 4.44
CA ILE A 73 -0.05 6.85 3.80
C ILE A 73 -0.93 6.21 4.90
N PRO A 74 -2.25 6.43 4.88
CA PRO A 74 -3.14 5.87 5.88
C PRO A 74 -3.29 4.36 5.72
N VAL A 75 -3.68 3.69 6.82
CA VAL A 75 -3.82 2.23 6.86
C VAL A 75 -4.93 1.75 5.93
N GLU A 76 -5.93 2.57 5.69
CA GLU A 76 -6.98 2.40 4.71
C GLU A 76 -6.42 2.12 3.30
N GLU A 77 -5.39 2.87 2.89
CA GLU A 77 -4.74 2.71 1.59
C GLU A 77 -3.87 1.46 1.54
N ILE A 78 -3.26 1.10 2.66
CA ILE A 78 -2.57 -0.19 2.82
C ILE A 78 -3.57 -1.35 2.67
N GLY A 79 -4.80 -1.19 3.17
CA GLY A 79 -5.90 -2.13 2.94
C GLY A 79 -6.22 -2.32 1.46
N TYR A 80 -6.32 -1.23 0.70
CA TYR A 80 -6.51 -1.32 -0.75
C TYR A 80 -5.35 -2.00 -1.48
N ILE A 81 -4.10 -1.75 -1.05
CA ILE A 81 -2.92 -2.45 -1.59
C ILE A 81 -3.01 -3.96 -1.29
N PHE A 82 -3.43 -4.34 -0.09
CA PHE A 82 -3.65 -5.72 0.30
C PHE A 82 -4.69 -6.40 -0.60
N ASP A 83 -5.86 -5.79 -0.75
CA ASP A 83 -6.94 -6.33 -1.59
C ASP A 83 -6.51 -6.42 -3.06
N TYR A 84 -5.77 -5.44 -3.56
CA TYR A 84 -5.24 -5.45 -4.92
C TYR A 84 -4.29 -6.64 -5.16
N ILE A 85 -3.36 -6.89 -4.22
CA ILE A 85 -2.44 -8.04 -4.29
C ILE A 85 -3.21 -9.35 -4.19
N LYS A 86 -4.19 -9.44 -3.26
CA LYS A 86 -4.97 -10.65 -3.03
C LYS A 86 -5.90 -10.97 -4.21
N SER A 87 -6.50 -9.96 -4.82
CA SER A 87 -7.44 -10.12 -5.94
C SER A 87 -6.77 -10.47 -7.26
N ASN A 88 -5.47 -10.22 -7.41
CA ASN A 88 -4.72 -10.49 -8.65
C ASN A 88 -3.70 -11.63 -8.49
N LYS A 89 -3.83 -12.45 -7.44
CA LYS A 89 -2.94 -13.58 -7.16
C LYS A 89 -3.25 -14.80 -8.02
#